data_AF-A0A937X741-F1
#
_entry.id   AF-A0A937X741-F1
#
_cell.length_a   1.000
_cell.length_b   1.000
_cell.length_c   1.000
_cell.angle_alpha   90.00
_cell.angle_beta   90.00
_cell.angle_gamma   90.00
#
_symmetry.space_group_name_H-M   'P 1'
#
loop_
_entity.id
_entity.type
_entity.pdbx_description
1 polymer ?
#
loop_
_entity_poly.entity_id
_entity_poly.type
_entity_poly.pdbx_seq_one_letter_code
_entity_poly.pdbx_strand_id
1 'polypeptide(L)'
;HPREEGKVLGVTAPGIGGISTSGDAERGFWRYGVRYGHILDPRTGEPARDTLSVTVACRKAEEADALSTTLYVLGPDRGLGLLQAHPGCHAVFVRTADQPGEFRLIESPGFAWADAPR
;
A
#
# COMPACT_ATOMS: atom_id res chain seq x y z
N HIS A 1 -11.42 -1.06 -2.45
CA HIS A 1 -11.40 -0.03 -1.40
C HIS A 1 -11.00 -0.73 -0.11
N PRO A 2 -10.01 -0.25 0.68
CA PRO A 2 -9.47 -1.02 1.80
C PRO A 2 -10.46 -1.20 2.96
N ARG A 3 -11.56 -0.43 2.99
CA ARG A 3 -12.55 -0.43 4.09
C ARG A 3 -14.00 -0.68 3.65
N GLU A 4 -14.26 -0.77 2.35
CA GLU A 4 -15.62 -0.98 1.80
C GLU A 4 -15.55 -2.16 0.83
N GLU A 5 -16.18 -3.26 1.21
CA GLU A 5 -16.22 -4.47 0.38
C GLU A 5 -17.01 -4.21 -0.92
N GLY A 6 -16.52 -4.76 -2.04
CA GLY A 6 -17.13 -4.57 -3.36
C GLY A 6 -16.90 -3.20 -4.02
N LYS A 7 -16.40 -2.19 -3.30
CA LYS A 7 -16.08 -0.89 -3.88
C LYS A 7 -14.70 -0.87 -4.50
N VAL A 8 -14.60 -0.46 -5.76
CA VAL A 8 -13.32 -0.30 -6.48
C VAL A 8 -12.85 1.15 -6.32
N LEU A 9 -11.59 1.34 -5.92
CA LEU A 9 -10.99 2.68 -5.83
C LEU A 9 -10.49 3.16 -7.18
N GLY A 10 -9.93 2.28 -7.99
CA GLY A 10 -9.40 2.55 -9.32
C GLY A 10 -8.92 1.24 -9.93
N VAL A 11 -8.54 1.26 -11.20
CA VAL A 11 -8.06 0.08 -11.93
C VAL A 11 -6.71 0.38 -12.53
N THR A 12 -5.74 -0.50 -12.32
CA THR A 12 -4.42 -0.44 -12.97
C THR A 12 -4.19 -1.70 -13.81
N ALA A 13 -3.47 -1.53 -14.93
CA ALA A 13 -3.07 -2.61 -15.82
C ALA A 13 -1.56 -2.47 -16.11
N PRO A 14 -0.67 -3.04 -15.29
CA PRO A 14 0.77 -2.83 -15.40
C PRO A 14 1.44 -3.48 -16.63
N GLY A 15 0.66 -4.13 -17.51
CA GLY A 15 1.18 -4.81 -18.70
C GLY A 15 1.98 -6.06 -18.33
N ILE A 16 3.26 -6.12 -18.74
CA ILE A 16 4.17 -7.23 -18.42
C ILE A 16 4.86 -6.96 -17.08
N GLY A 17 4.73 -7.88 -16.13
CA GLY A 17 5.38 -7.80 -14.82
C GLY A 17 4.53 -8.43 -13.73
N GLY A 18 4.62 -7.87 -12.52
CA GLY A 18 3.81 -8.31 -11.38
C GLY A 18 3.29 -7.15 -10.55
N ILE A 19 2.17 -7.41 -9.88
CA ILE A 19 1.49 -6.49 -8.98
C ILE A 19 1.28 -7.19 -7.64
N SER A 20 1.59 -6.51 -6.54
CA SER A 20 1.33 -7.00 -5.18
C SER A 20 0.72 -5.89 -4.35
N THR A 21 -0.17 -6.26 -3.42
CA THR A 21 -0.82 -5.32 -2.50
C THR A 21 -0.60 -5.80 -1.08
N SER A 22 -0.11 -4.90 -0.23
CA SER A 22 -0.02 -5.09 1.21
C SER A 22 -1.02 -4.15 1.88
N GLY A 23 -1.76 -4.64 2.88
CA GLY A 23 -2.79 -3.84 3.53
C GLY A 23 -3.28 -4.40 4.86
N ASP A 24 -3.95 -3.55 5.63
CA ASP A 24 -4.50 -3.91 6.94
C ASP A 24 -5.82 -4.69 6.87
N ALA A 25 -6.45 -4.75 5.69
CA ALA A 25 -7.78 -5.31 5.50
C ALA A 25 -7.82 -6.83 5.71
N GLU A 26 -6.76 -7.56 5.35
CA GLU A 26 -6.86 -9.01 5.19
C GLU A 26 -6.67 -9.83 6.47
N ARG A 27 -5.69 -9.48 7.31
CA ARG A 27 -5.32 -10.31 8.48
C ARG A 27 -4.90 -9.45 9.67
N GLY A 28 -5.59 -9.65 10.78
CA GLY A 28 -5.31 -9.01 12.06
C GLY A 28 -6.33 -9.38 13.14
N PHE A 29 -6.08 -8.96 14.38
CA PHE A 29 -7.00 -9.18 15.50
C PHE A 29 -7.14 -7.90 16.33
N TRP A 30 -8.21 -7.80 17.11
CA TRP A 30 -8.44 -6.69 18.01
C TRP A 30 -7.98 -7.04 19.42
N ARG A 31 -7.23 -6.15 20.06
CA ARG A 31 -6.83 -6.29 21.46
C ARG A 31 -6.82 -4.91 22.14
N TYR A 32 -7.52 -4.78 23.26
CA TYR A 32 -7.68 -3.53 24.01
C TYR A 32 -8.17 -2.34 23.14
N GLY A 33 -9.06 -2.60 22.18
CA GLY A 33 -9.58 -1.56 21.27
C GLY A 33 -8.61 -1.14 20.16
N VAL A 34 -7.42 -1.75 20.06
CA VAL A 34 -6.44 -1.51 19.00
C VAL A 34 -6.45 -2.69 18.03
N ARG A 35 -6.44 -2.41 16.72
CA ARG A 35 -6.28 -3.43 15.68
C ARG A 35 -4.79 -3.74 15.52
N TYR A 36 -4.43 -5.00 15.66
CA TYR A 36 -3.09 -5.51 15.40
C TYR A 36 -3.07 -6.18 14.03
N GLY A 37 -2.43 -5.52 13.06
CA GLY A 37 -2.15 -6.11 11.76
C GLY A 37 -1.04 -7.17 11.84
N HIS A 38 -1.01 -8.08 10.87
CA HIS A 38 0.03 -9.11 10.76
C HIS A 38 1.37 -8.59 10.19
N ILE A 39 1.37 -7.38 9.62
CA ILE A 39 2.57 -6.71 9.15
C ILE A 39 3.12 -5.85 10.29
N LEU A 40 4.27 -6.27 10.83
CA LEU A 40 4.94 -5.60 11.94
C LEU A 40 6.04 -4.68 11.41
N ASP A 41 6.21 -3.53 12.05
CA ASP A 41 7.38 -2.69 11.87
C ASP A 41 8.56 -3.32 12.63
N PRO A 42 9.60 -3.83 11.95
CA PRO A 42 10.71 -4.52 12.60
C PRO A 42 11.52 -3.62 13.53
N ARG A 43 11.39 -2.29 13.42
CA ARG A 43 12.09 -1.32 14.27
C ARG A 43 11.47 -1.23 15.66
N THR A 44 10.18 -1.50 15.78
CA THR A 44 9.42 -1.34 17.03
C THR A 44 8.86 -2.66 17.54
N GLY A 45 8.68 -3.66 16.67
CA GLY A 45 7.95 -4.89 16.97
C GLY A 45 6.43 -4.68 17.00
N GLU A 46 5.96 -3.46 16.76
CA GLU A 46 4.54 -3.11 16.74
C GLU A 46 3.95 -3.25 15.34
N PRO A 47 2.63 -3.42 15.19
CA PRO A 47 1.98 -3.34 13.88
C PRO A 47 2.35 -2.05 13.16
N ALA A 48 2.64 -2.13 11.86
CA ALA A 48 2.81 -0.94 11.05
C ALA A 48 1.49 -0.15 11.02
N ARG A 49 1.59 1.17 11.18
CA ARG A 49 0.46 2.11 11.23
C ARG A 49 0.70 3.18 10.15
N ASP A 50 -0.31 3.97 9.83
CA ASP A 50 -0.31 5.07 8.84
C ASP A 50 -0.74 4.72 7.40
N THR A 51 -0.57 3.46 6.97
CA THR A 51 -0.99 3.02 5.62
C THR A 51 -2.13 2.00 5.72
N LEU A 52 -3.25 2.25 5.05
CA LEU A 52 -4.36 1.28 4.94
C LEU A 52 -4.01 0.17 3.95
N SER A 53 -3.47 0.56 2.80
CA SER A 53 -2.94 -0.36 1.80
C SER A 53 -1.92 0.32 0.91
N VAL A 54 -1.03 -0.47 0.31
CA VAL A 54 -0.15 -0.04 -0.78
C VAL A 54 -0.21 -1.09 -1.86
N THR A 55 -0.37 -0.64 -3.10
CA THR A 55 -0.30 -1.49 -4.29
C THR A 55 0.92 -1.10 -5.08
N VAL A 56 1.76 -2.10 -5.41
CA VAL A 56 3.02 -1.92 -6.12
C VAL A 56 2.98 -2.70 -7.41
N ALA A 57 3.37 -2.06 -8.50
CA ALA A 57 3.57 -2.67 -9.80
C ALA A 57 5.04 -2.58 -10.19
N CYS A 58 5.63 -3.70 -10.60
CA CYS A 58 7.02 -3.79 -11.04
C CYS A 58 7.13 -4.69 -12.27
N ARG A 59 8.29 -4.68 -12.94
CA ARG A 59 8.62 -5.62 -14.03
C ARG A 59 8.74 -7.08 -13.57
N LYS A 60 8.88 -7.31 -12.26
CA LYS A 60 9.05 -8.61 -11.63
C LYS A 60 8.08 -8.76 -10.46
N ALA A 61 7.44 -9.92 -10.34
CA ALA A 61 6.42 -10.17 -9.31
C ALA A 61 7.03 -10.26 -7.92
N GLU A 62 8.19 -10.90 -7.79
CA GLU A 62 8.92 -11.01 -6.52
C GLU A 62 9.36 -9.65 -5.97
N GLU A 63 9.70 -8.71 -6.86
CA GLU A 63 10.08 -7.36 -6.47
C GLU A 63 8.86 -6.53 -6.06
N ALA A 64 7.75 -6.65 -6.80
CA ALA A 64 6.48 -6.03 -6.40
C ALA A 64 6.04 -6.51 -5.01
N ASP A 65 6.20 -7.81 -4.72
CA ASP A 65 5.80 -8.41 -3.44
C ASP A 65 6.67 -7.95 -2.27
N ALA A 66 8.00 -8.01 -2.45
CA ALA A 66 8.94 -7.52 -1.43
C ALA A 66 8.75 -6.02 -1.16
N LEU A 67 8.56 -5.23 -2.21
CA LEU A 67 8.33 -3.79 -2.09
C LEU A 67 6.97 -3.47 -1.48
N SER A 68 5.90 -4.21 -1.78
CA SER A 68 4.58 -3.90 -1.19
C SER A 68 4.63 -3.97 0.33
N THR A 69 5.26 -5.00 0.90
CA THR A 69 5.43 -5.13 2.35
C THR A 69 6.36 -4.04 2.90
N THR A 70 7.50 -3.80 2.23
CA THR A 70 8.48 -2.79 2.68
C THR A 70 7.89 -1.39 2.69
N LEU A 71 7.20 -1.01 1.61
CA LEU A 71 6.57 0.30 1.48
C LEU A 71 5.41 0.48 2.46
N TYR A 72 4.65 -0.58 2.73
CA TYR A 72 3.60 -0.57 3.75
C TYR A 72 4.16 -0.20 5.13
N VAL A 73 5.29 -0.81 5.50
CA VAL A 73 5.99 -0.54 6.78
C VAL A 73 6.63 0.85 6.81
N LEU A 74 7.17 1.32 5.69
CA LEU A 74 7.85 2.62 5.64
C LEU A 74 6.87 3.81 5.64
N GLY A 75 5.68 3.61 5.09
CA GLY A 75 4.71 4.65 4.80
C GLY A 75 5.07 5.47 3.55
N PRO A 76 4.14 6.29 3.04
CA PRO A 76 4.32 7.04 1.79
C PRO A 76 5.51 8.01 1.83
N ASP A 77 5.71 8.69 2.96
CA ASP A 77 6.71 9.76 3.09
C ASP A 77 8.14 9.25 2.86
N ARG A 78 8.47 8.04 3.32
CA ARG A 78 9.77 7.40 3.10
C ARG A 78 9.76 6.40 1.95
N GLY A 79 8.63 5.73 1.71
CA GLY A 79 8.47 4.74 0.67
C GLY A 79 8.64 5.31 -0.73
N LEU A 80 8.15 6.53 -0.97
CA LEU A 80 8.37 7.22 -2.25
C LEU A 80 9.86 7.51 -2.51
N GLY A 81 10.62 7.82 -1.46
CA GLY A 81 12.07 7.98 -1.56
C GLY A 81 12.77 6.66 -1.90
N LEU A 82 12.36 5.55 -1.27
CA LEU A 82 12.90 4.22 -1.57
C LEU A 82 12.68 3.82 -3.04
N LEU A 83 11.50 4.11 -3.60
CA LEU A 83 11.17 3.78 -4.98
C LEU A 83 12.11 4.42 -6.02
N GLN A 84 12.79 5.52 -5.69
CA GLN A 84 13.79 6.11 -6.58
C GLN A 84 14.96 5.17 -6.88
N ALA A 85 15.25 4.23 -5.98
CA ALA A 85 16.28 3.20 -6.18
C ALA A 85 15.77 1.96 -6.94
N HIS A 86 14.48 1.89 -7.26
CA HIS A 86 13.83 0.76 -7.93
C HIS A 86 13.19 1.19 -9.27
N PRO A 87 14.01 1.46 -10.30
CA PRO A 87 13.50 1.92 -11.59
C PRO A 87 12.58 0.88 -12.25
N GLY A 88 11.40 1.32 -12.67
CA GLY A 88 10.37 0.44 -13.24
C GLY A 88 9.44 -0.18 -12.20
N CYS A 89 9.55 0.24 -10.94
CA CYS A 89 8.55 0.00 -9.90
C CYS A 89 7.79 1.29 -9.59
N HIS A 90 6.47 1.16 -9.47
CA HIS A 90 5.56 2.25 -9.14
C HIS A 90 4.60 1.79 -8.05
N ALA A 91 4.15 2.69 -7.20
CA ALA A 91 3.21 2.39 -6.14
C ALA A 91 2.11 3.45 -5.99
N VAL A 92 0.97 3.00 -5.49
CA VAL A 92 -0.07 3.86 -4.90
C VAL A 92 -0.30 3.44 -3.46
N PHE A 93 -0.30 4.43 -2.57
CA PHE A 93 -0.64 4.28 -1.16
C PHE A 93 -2.05 4.77 -0.92
N VAL A 94 -2.78 4.07 -0.07
CA VAL A 94 -4.01 4.54 0.56
C VAL A 94 -3.68 4.86 2.02
N ARG A 95 -3.55 6.14 2.34
CA ARG A 95 -3.21 6.64 3.68
C ARG A 95 -4.49 7.03 4.42
N THR A 96 -4.57 6.79 5.73
CA THR A 96 -5.63 7.41 6.55
C THR A 96 -5.51 8.93 6.49
N ALA A 97 -6.64 9.63 6.35
CA ALA A 97 -6.68 11.09 6.45
C ALA A 97 -6.93 11.53 7.90
N ASP A 98 -7.01 12.85 8.11
CA ASP A 98 -7.21 13.46 9.42
C ASP A 98 -8.60 13.15 10.01
N GLN A 99 -9.61 12.96 9.15
CA GLN A 99 -10.98 12.66 9.58
C GLN A 99 -11.25 11.14 9.57
N PRO A 100 -12.01 10.61 10.55
CA PRO A 100 -12.41 9.22 10.56
C PRO A 100 -13.18 8.82 9.29
N GLY A 101 -12.74 7.74 8.64
CA GLY A 101 -13.36 7.22 7.41
C GLY A 101 -12.85 7.87 6.13
N GLU A 102 -12.09 8.96 6.21
CA GLU A 102 -11.43 9.56 5.05
C GLU A 102 -10.05 8.93 4.81
N PHE A 103 -9.66 8.88 3.53
CA PHE A 103 -8.34 8.43 3.10
C PHE A 103 -7.80 9.35 2.01
N ARG A 104 -6.49 9.28 1.78
CA ARG A 104 -5.83 9.95 0.67
C ARG A 104 -5.08 8.94 -0.18
N LEU A 105 -5.16 9.12 -1.49
CA LEU A 105 -4.32 8.42 -2.44
C LEU A 105 -3.02 9.19 -2.62
N ILE A 106 -1.90 8.49 -2.51
CA ILE A 106 -0.57 9.06 -2.73
C ILE A 106 0.15 8.16 -3.73
N GLU A 107 0.53 8.73 -4.87
CA GLU A 107 1.06 7.97 -6.00
C GLU A 107 2.53 8.29 -6.22
N SER A 108 3.31 7.28 -6.60
CA SER A 108 4.65 7.49 -7.13
C SER A 108 4.57 8.07 -8.54
N PRO A 109 5.55 8.90 -8.96
CA PRO A 109 5.66 9.32 -10.35
C PRO A 109 5.63 8.13 -11.32
N GLY A 110 4.81 8.21 -12.35
CA GLY A 110 4.69 7.17 -13.38
C GLY A 110 3.78 5.99 -13.03
N PHE A 111 3.08 6.02 -11.88
CA PHE A 111 2.03 5.04 -11.61
C PHE A 111 0.93 5.13 -12.68
N ALA A 112 0.60 4.00 -13.30
CA ALA A 112 -0.27 3.95 -14.47
C ALA A 112 -1.66 3.44 -14.11
N TRP A 113 -2.66 4.31 -14.20
CA TRP A 113 -4.07 3.94 -14.09
C TRP A 113 -4.64 3.54 -15.45
N ALA A 114 -5.44 2.48 -15.46
CA ALA A 114 -6.31 2.11 -16.57
C ALA A 114 -7.71 2.76 -16.44
N ASP A 115 -8.23 2.84 -15.21
CA ASP A 115 -9.35 3.71 -14.83
C ASP A 115 -8.94 4.51 -13.59
N ALA A 116 -9.06 5.83 -13.68
CA ALA A 116 -8.59 6.75 -12.65
C ALA A 116 -9.37 6.56 -11.34
N PRO A 117 -8.80 6.95 -10.19
CA PRO A 117 -9.46 6.73 -8.93
C PRO A 117 -10.77 7.52 -8.78
N ARG A 118 -11.73 6.97 -8.02
CA ARG A 118 -13.04 7.58 -7.71
C ARG A 118 -13.24 7.81 -6.22
#